data_AF-D4XCE3-F1
#
_entry.id   AF-D4XCE3-F1
#
_cell.length_a   1.000
_cell.length_b   1.000
_cell.length_c   1.000
_cell.angle_alpha   90.00
_cell.angle_beta   90.00
_cell.angle_gamma   90.00
#
_symmetry.space_group_name_H-M   'P 1'
#
loop_
_entity.id
_entity.type
_entity.pdbx_description
1 polymer ?
#
loop_
_entity_poly.entity_id
_entity_poly.type
_entity_poly.pdbx_seq_one_letter_code
_entity_poly.pdbx_strand_id
1 'polypeptide(L)'
;MRIQLIMRVLETKIERPCDMSQNTPSLWHRLRRPLAAMLLGLLPFWLFMGSTQQTLVNGKLVQDSSFNILGLILAIAGLVMAAKMLKKDGSYGEPPRWWARTVLCVAAVLLCVFQIGQSAGLYYFNVGQSIEQLQARLFGPSEPRAQSLASELDKESLARAEQRAATVSQVLLRDDIATSLARIHANATLYNLYAEKCNNPGKRFVLDAVPALLTEQDRTYVSKAQTLAARNAADRFDCESAQMRDFMTRWLADDVLRDRADLAAQTAAYAKRFGDKPASAGDDALTTTGLGVWLGDTLADVQAAFKTSSTPVPVGQSGNTKLELADRGIELMFNPVGRVNAIVVRAPFTGSIVGLKIGDSRRTVNRLLGESWIDVRLPYDNAAADYEIRFRKKTPGTSSQWLDRRNGNPQTALVLQGASYASQIDEIRLITPRAPG
;
A
#
# COMPACT_ATOMS: atom_id res chain seq x y z
N MET A 1 34.45 9.25 -20.40
CA MET A 1 35.41 10.09 -21.18
C MET A 1 34.77 11.45 -21.51
N ARG A 2 34.53 12.31 -20.51
CA ARG A 2 33.80 13.59 -20.68
C ARG A 2 34.22 14.72 -19.73
N ILE A 3 35.38 14.60 -19.07
CA ILE A 3 35.84 15.58 -18.06
C ILE A 3 37.01 16.46 -18.57
N GLN A 4 37.68 16.11 -19.67
CA GLN A 4 38.82 16.90 -20.17
C GLN A 4 38.47 18.15 -21.00
N LEU A 5 37.20 18.36 -21.39
CA LEU A 5 36.84 19.45 -22.32
C LEU A 5 36.50 20.79 -21.64
N ILE A 6 36.31 20.85 -20.32
CA ILE A 6 35.88 22.09 -19.64
C ILE A 6 37.07 22.94 -19.15
N MET A 7 38.28 22.39 -19.05
CA MET A 7 39.45 23.16 -18.58
C MET A 7 40.20 23.94 -19.68
N ARG A 8 39.84 23.82 -20.96
CA ARG A 8 40.62 24.42 -22.07
C ARG A 8 40.10 25.76 -22.61
N VAL A 9 39.02 26.32 -22.08
CA VAL A 9 38.38 27.54 -22.64
C VAL A 9 38.66 28.82 -21.83
N LEU A 10 39.52 28.79 -20.80
CA LEU A 10 39.79 29.94 -19.92
C LEU A 10 41.18 30.58 -20.08
N GLU A 11 41.85 30.39 -21.22
CA GLU A 11 43.11 31.07 -21.54
C GLU A 11 43.00 31.90 -22.82
N THR A 12 42.29 33.02 -22.76
CA THR A 12 42.45 34.12 -23.72
C THR A 12 43.00 35.36 -23.01
N LYS A 13 44.17 35.77 -23.50
CA LYS A 13 45.02 36.90 -23.08
C LYS A 13 44.22 38.20 -22.87
N ILE A 14 44.31 38.75 -21.68
CA ILE A 14 44.02 40.17 -21.39
C ILE A 14 45.33 40.79 -20.92
N GLU A 15 45.87 41.72 -21.72
CA GLU A 15 47.03 42.54 -21.38
C GLU A 15 46.65 43.48 -20.22
N ARG A 16 47.44 43.46 -19.13
CA ARG A 16 47.19 44.26 -17.92
C ARG A 16 48.10 45.51 -17.90
N PRO A 17 47.56 46.68 -17.55
CA PRO A 17 48.35 47.80 -17.06
C PRO A 17 48.93 47.50 -15.67
N CYS A 18 50.13 48.04 -15.40
CA CYS A 18 50.85 47.93 -14.13
C CYS A 18 50.14 48.72 -13.04
N ASP A 19 49.37 48.01 -12.20
CA ASP A 19 48.83 48.55 -10.96
C ASP A 19 49.49 47.83 -9.77
N MET A 20 50.19 48.57 -8.91
CA MET A 20 50.80 48.06 -7.67
C MET A 20 49.75 47.85 -6.58
N SER A 21 48.66 47.15 -6.90
CA SER A 21 47.77 46.57 -5.92
C SER A 21 48.42 45.30 -5.38
N GLN A 22 48.75 45.29 -4.09
CA GLN A 22 49.17 44.09 -3.38
C GLN A 22 48.05 43.06 -3.47
N ASN A 23 48.09 42.24 -4.51
CA ASN A 23 47.16 41.14 -4.76
C ASN A 23 47.26 40.17 -3.59
N THR A 24 46.43 40.37 -2.57
CA THR A 24 46.15 39.33 -1.59
C THR A 24 45.71 38.11 -2.39
N PRO A 25 46.45 36.98 -2.32
CA PRO A 25 46.13 35.81 -3.12
C PRO A 25 44.68 35.43 -2.85
N SER A 26 43.89 35.28 -3.92
CA SER A 26 42.44 35.10 -3.82
C SER A 26 42.10 34.00 -2.83
N LEU A 27 41.09 34.23 -1.99
CA LEU A 27 40.63 33.28 -0.96
C LEU A 27 40.44 31.85 -1.51
N TRP A 28 40.04 31.77 -2.78
CA TRP A 28 39.90 30.52 -3.52
C TRP A 28 41.17 29.67 -3.58
N HIS A 29 42.34 30.26 -3.83
CA HIS A 29 43.60 29.51 -3.91
C HIS A 29 43.96 28.83 -2.58
N ARG A 30 43.59 29.45 -1.45
CA ARG A 30 43.81 28.89 -0.12
C ARG A 30 42.82 27.78 0.23
N LEU A 31 41.59 27.84 -0.31
CA LEU A 31 40.51 26.86 -0.09
C LEU A 31 40.49 25.69 -1.07
N ARG A 32 41.12 25.80 -2.23
CA ARG A 32 41.09 24.75 -3.26
C ARG A 32 41.63 23.41 -2.78
N ARG A 33 42.74 23.40 -2.03
CA ARG A 33 43.37 22.15 -1.56
C ARG A 33 42.55 21.46 -0.45
N PRO A 34 42.06 22.17 0.60
CA PRO A 34 41.17 21.57 1.60
C PRO A 34 39.88 21.03 0.98
N LEU A 35 39.28 21.76 0.04
CA LEU A 35 38.08 21.32 -0.68
C LEU A 35 38.36 20.08 -1.54
N ALA A 36 39.51 20.02 -2.21
CA ALA A 36 39.91 18.82 -2.95
C ALA A 36 40.08 17.60 -2.03
N ALA A 37 40.67 17.78 -0.84
CA ALA A 37 40.80 16.70 0.15
C ALA A 37 39.42 16.23 0.66
N MET A 38 38.51 17.16 0.96
CA MET A 38 37.11 16.83 1.30
C MET A 38 36.39 16.09 0.17
N LEU A 39 36.53 16.57 -1.07
CA LEU A 39 35.95 15.92 -2.24
C LEU A 39 36.51 14.50 -2.39
N LEU A 40 37.80 14.27 -2.17
CA LEU A 40 38.37 12.92 -2.20
C LEU A 40 37.78 11.99 -1.13
N GLY A 41 37.41 12.51 0.05
CA GLY A 41 36.72 11.75 1.10
C GLY A 41 35.20 11.58 0.90
N LEU A 42 34.56 12.41 0.06
CA LEU A 42 33.11 12.35 -0.22
C LEU A 42 32.79 11.63 -1.53
N LEU A 43 33.66 11.77 -2.53
CA LEU A 43 33.44 11.30 -3.89
C LEU A 43 33.26 9.78 -3.98
N PRO A 44 33.97 8.94 -3.22
CA PRO A 44 33.70 7.51 -3.23
C PRO A 44 32.31 7.18 -2.68
N PHE A 45 31.85 7.90 -1.65
CA PHE A 45 30.49 7.72 -1.17
C PHE A 45 29.47 7.99 -2.27
N TRP A 46 29.69 9.04 -3.08
CA TRP A 46 28.81 9.38 -4.20
C TRP A 46 28.92 8.43 -5.40
N LEU A 47 30.14 8.02 -5.77
CA LEU A 47 30.38 7.14 -6.92
C LEU A 47 29.90 5.70 -6.67
N PHE A 48 29.90 5.27 -5.41
CA PHE A 48 29.61 3.88 -5.04
C PHE A 48 28.30 3.72 -4.24
N MET A 49 27.55 4.80 -4.03
CA MET A 49 26.16 4.74 -3.57
C MET A 49 25.31 4.04 -4.63
N GLY A 50 25.16 2.72 -4.50
CA GLY A 50 24.33 1.89 -5.38
C GLY A 50 25.00 0.64 -5.94
N SER A 51 26.32 0.45 -5.77
CA SER A 51 27.02 -0.74 -6.27
C SER A 51 27.33 -1.74 -5.15
N THR A 52 26.30 -2.33 -4.55
CA THR A 52 26.48 -3.50 -3.66
C THR A 52 26.31 -4.77 -4.48
N GLN A 53 27.39 -5.54 -4.66
CA GLN A 53 27.29 -6.90 -5.19
C GLN A 53 26.92 -7.83 -4.05
N GLN A 54 25.66 -8.25 -4.04
CA GLN A 54 25.15 -9.27 -3.13
C GLN A 54 25.14 -10.61 -3.85
N THR A 55 25.90 -11.58 -3.35
CA THR A 55 25.92 -12.94 -3.90
C THR A 55 24.96 -13.81 -3.11
N LEU A 56 23.85 -14.18 -3.75
CA LEU A 56 22.86 -15.11 -3.19
C LEU A 56 23.21 -16.53 -3.63
N VAL A 57 23.28 -17.47 -2.69
CA VAL A 57 23.35 -18.91 -2.98
C VAL A 57 22.10 -19.55 -2.38
N ASN A 58 21.28 -20.17 -3.23
CA ASN A 58 19.96 -20.73 -2.84
C ASN A 58 19.03 -19.70 -2.17
N GLY A 59 19.07 -18.44 -2.63
CA GLY A 59 18.25 -17.35 -2.07
C GLY A 59 18.71 -16.85 -0.69
N LYS A 60 19.79 -17.41 -0.12
CA LYS A 60 20.42 -16.90 1.10
C LYS A 60 21.64 -16.05 0.74
N LEU A 61 21.75 -14.89 1.39
CA LEU A 61 22.89 -13.98 1.23
C LEU A 61 24.13 -14.64 1.88
N VAL A 62 25.07 -15.13 1.06
CA VAL A 62 26.28 -15.81 1.56
C VAL A 62 27.45 -14.85 1.63
N GLN A 63 27.49 -13.82 0.79
CA GLN A 63 28.57 -12.84 0.76
C GLN A 63 28.04 -11.47 0.33
N ASP A 64 28.23 -10.48 1.20
CA ASP A 64 28.08 -9.06 0.86
C ASP A 64 29.48 -8.46 0.82
N SER A 65 30.10 -8.48 -0.36
CA SER A 65 31.43 -7.89 -0.54
C SER A 65 31.28 -6.42 -0.91
N SER A 66 31.17 -5.57 0.11
CA SER A 66 31.15 -4.11 -0.05
C SER A 66 32.55 -3.48 -0.03
N PHE A 67 33.60 -4.30 -0.18
CA PHE A 67 34.99 -3.82 -0.12
C PHE A 67 35.33 -2.91 -1.31
N ASN A 68 35.37 -1.61 -1.05
CA ASN A 68 35.64 -0.60 -2.07
C ASN A 68 37.11 -0.19 -2.07
N ILE A 69 37.93 -0.94 -2.81
CA ILE A 69 39.39 -0.69 -2.94
C ILE A 69 39.66 0.73 -3.43
N LEU A 70 38.92 1.20 -4.43
CA LEU A 70 39.13 2.55 -4.98
C LEU A 70 38.79 3.62 -3.93
N GLY A 71 37.69 3.44 -3.21
CA GLY A 71 37.31 4.31 -2.11
C GLY A 71 38.38 4.38 -1.03
N LEU A 72 38.93 3.23 -0.63
CA LEU A 72 40.02 3.15 0.34
C LEU A 72 41.25 3.94 -0.12
N ILE A 73 41.68 3.76 -1.38
CA ILE A 73 42.83 4.47 -1.95
C ILE A 73 42.60 5.99 -1.94
N LEU A 74 41.41 6.44 -2.38
CA LEU A 74 41.05 7.86 -2.42
C LEU A 74 40.98 8.48 -1.02
N ALA A 75 40.45 7.75 -0.03
CA ALA A 75 40.40 8.20 1.35
C ALA A 75 41.79 8.33 1.97
N ILE A 76 42.70 7.38 1.72
CA ILE A 76 44.10 7.46 2.17
C ILE A 76 44.80 8.66 1.52
N ALA A 77 44.61 8.88 0.22
CA ALA A 77 45.19 10.03 -0.48
C ALA A 77 44.67 11.37 0.08
N GLY A 78 43.36 11.48 0.32
CA GLY A 78 42.73 12.64 0.97
C GLY A 78 43.27 12.89 2.38
N LEU A 79 43.42 11.82 3.17
CA LEU A 79 43.95 11.87 4.53
C LEU A 79 45.40 12.37 4.57
N VAL A 80 46.28 11.81 3.72
CA VAL A 80 47.68 12.24 3.62
C VAL A 80 47.76 13.71 3.19
N MET A 81 46.90 14.15 2.27
CA MET A 81 46.83 15.53 1.83
C MET A 81 46.43 16.46 2.98
N ALA A 82 45.33 16.14 3.69
CA ALA A 82 44.83 16.95 4.79
C ALA A 82 45.81 17.00 5.98
N ALA A 83 46.46 15.88 6.33
CA ALA A 83 47.48 15.81 7.38
C ALA A 83 48.71 16.67 7.04
N LYS A 84 49.18 16.62 5.78
CA LYS A 84 50.26 17.50 5.31
C LYS A 84 49.89 18.98 5.40
N MET A 85 48.63 19.32 5.14
CA MET A 85 48.14 20.69 5.26
C MET A 85 48.07 21.15 6.71
N LEU A 86 47.53 20.34 7.63
CA LEU A 86 47.47 20.65 9.06
C LEU A 86 48.87 20.82 9.66
N LYS A 87 49.84 19.98 9.26
CA LYS A 87 51.23 20.09 9.72
C LYS A 87 51.89 21.43 9.33
N LYS A 88 51.48 22.01 8.20
CA LYS A 88 51.98 23.29 7.69
C LYS A 88 51.17 24.50 8.14
N ASP A 89 50.03 24.29 8.81
CA ASP A 89 49.12 25.35 9.22
C ASP A 89 49.62 26.01 10.51
N GLY A 90 50.36 27.11 10.39
CA GLY A 90 50.95 27.83 11.53
C GLY A 90 52.36 27.40 11.91
N SER A 91 53.06 26.62 11.07
CA SER A 91 54.48 26.33 11.26
C SER A 91 55.36 27.53 10.90
N TYR A 92 56.52 27.65 11.53
CA TYR A 92 57.47 28.74 11.30
C TYR A 92 57.86 28.84 9.81
N GLY A 93 57.66 30.01 9.19
CA GLY A 93 57.91 30.25 7.76
C GLY A 93 56.74 29.97 6.81
N GLU A 94 55.60 29.51 7.31
CA GLU A 94 54.36 29.30 6.53
C GLU A 94 53.31 30.38 6.90
N PRO A 95 52.28 30.62 6.06
CA PRO A 95 51.29 31.66 6.30
C PRO A 95 50.54 31.45 7.63
N PRO A 96 50.12 32.55 8.29
CA PRO A 96 49.49 32.51 9.61
C PRO A 96 48.26 31.61 9.61
N ARG A 97 48.03 30.95 10.75
CA ARG A 97 46.95 29.98 10.92
C ARG A 97 45.61 30.62 10.59
N TRP A 98 44.89 30.00 9.66
CA TRP A 98 43.58 30.48 9.25
C TRP A 98 42.53 29.44 9.62
N TRP A 99 41.68 29.80 10.58
CA TRP A 99 40.72 28.90 11.20
C TRP A 99 39.83 28.16 10.20
N ALA A 100 39.33 28.83 9.15
CA ALA A 100 38.49 28.16 8.17
C ALA A 100 39.23 27.03 7.41
N ARG A 101 40.51 27.22 7.07
CA ARG A 101 41.34 26.17 6.47
C ARG A 101 41.58 25.03 7.46
N THR A 102 41.92 25.34 8.71
CA THR A 102 42.12 24.33 9.74
C THR A 102 40.85 23.49 9.91
N VAL A 103 39.68 24.13 10.05
CA VAL A 103 38.37 23.46 10.21
C VAL A 103 38.07 22.55 9.02
N LEU A 104 38.25 23.01 7.79
CA LEU A 104 38.03 22.19 6.59
C LEU A 104 39.01 21.00 6.52
N CYS A 105 40.28 21.20 6.87
CA CYS A 105 41.24 20.09 6.91
C CYS A 105 40.90 19.07 7.99
N VAL A 106 40.46 19.49 9.18
CA VAL A 106 39.98 18.58 10.24
C VAL A 106 38.75 17.81 9.77
N ALA A 107 37.77 18.50 9.15
CA ALA A 107 36.59 17.84 8.59
C ALA A 107 36.97 16.82 7.49
N ALA A 108 37.91 17.16 6.61
CA ALA A 108 38.43 16.23 5.60
C ALA A 108 39.09 14.99 6.24
N VAL A 109 39.91 15.18 7.29
CA VAL A 109 40.52 14.07 8.04
C VAL A 109 39.44 13.15 8.61
N LEU A 110 38.43 13.71 9.28
CA LEU A 110 37.32 12.94 9.85
C LEU A 110 36.55 12.16 8.78
N LEU A 111 36.23 12.79 7.65
CA LEU A 111 35.57 12.14 6.51
C LEU A 111 36.43 11.00 5.95
N CYS A 112 37.74 11.20 5.76
CA CYS A 112 38.62 10.16 5.24
C CYS A 112 38.79 9.00 6.22
N VAL A 113 38.94 9.25 7.52
CA VAL A 113 39.01 8.19 8.55
C VAL A 113 37.69 7.41 8.60
N PHE A 114 36.55 8.12 8.53
CA PHE A 114 35.24 7.49 8.46
C PHE A 114 35.15 6.56 7.24
N GLN A 115 35.55 7.08 6.07
CA GLN A 115 35.49 6.32 4.83
C GLN A 115 36.46 5.12 4.80
N ILE A 116 37.64 5.24 5.41
CA ILE A 116 38.59 4.12 5.58
C ILE A 116 37.94 3.03 6.44
N GLY A 117 37.34 3.39 7.58
CA GLY A 117 36.67 2.44 8.45
C GLY A 117 35.52 1.70 7.76
N GLN A 118 34.69 2.42 7.01
CA GLN A 118 33.63 1.83 6.20
C GLN A 118 34.19 0.93 5.08
N SER A 119 35.20 1.39 4.33
CA SER A 119 35.78 0.65 3.20
C SER A 119 36.55 -0.59 3.65
N ALA A 120 37.13 -0.56 4.85
CA ALA A 120 37.81 -1.69 5.48
C ALA A 120 36.84 -2.69 6.12
N GLY A 121 35.53 -2.41 6.14
CA GLY A 121 34.53 -3.26 6.76
C GLY A 121 34.59 -3.27 8.30
N LEU A 122 35.25 -2.29 8.92
CA LEU A 122 35.33 -2.19 10.39
C LEU A 122 33.95 -1.89 11.01
N TYR A 123 33.09 -1.20 10.26
CA TYR A 123 31.68 -1.00 10.59
C TYR A 123 30.87 -0.79 9.31
N TYR A 124 29.60 -1.15 9.37
CA TYR A 124 28.66 -0.99 8.27
C TYR A 124 27.69 0.16 8.60
N PHE A 125 27.89 1.31 7.96
CA PHE A 125 26.95 2.43 8.09
C PHE A 125 26.08 2.51 6.83
N ASN A 126 24.86 1.99 6.92
CA ASN A 126 23.86 2.17 5.88
C ASN A 126 23.28 3.58 6.02
N VAL A 127 23.78 4.52 5.22
CA VAL A 127 23.34 5.92 5.25
C VAL A 127 21.85 6.04 4.96
N GLY A 128 21.30 5.21 4.07
CA GLY A 128 19.87 5.21 3.77
C GLY A 128 19.03 4.89 5.00
N GLN A 129 19.29 3.75 5.65
CA GLN A 129 18.59 3.38 6.88
C GLN A 129 18.85 4.36 8.02
N SER A 130 20.06 4.90 8.14
CA SER A 130 20.41 5.85 9.20
C SER A 130 19.72 7.19 9.01
N ILE A 131 19.58 7.67 7.77
CA ILE A 131 18.79 8.86 7.45
C ILE A 131 17.31 8.59 7.70
N GLU A 132 16.77 7.44 7.28
CA GLU A 132 15.37 7.09 7.56
C GLU A 132 15.10 7.00 9.08
N GLN A 133 16.01 6.40 9.85
CA GLN A 133 15.92 6.35 11.32
C GLN A 133 16.07 7.73 11.97
N LEU A 134 16.99 8.57 11.49
CA LEU A 134 17.18 9.92 11.99
C LEU A 134 15.95 10.78 11.66
N GLN A 135 15.44 10.68 10.43
CA GLN A 135 14.21 11.33 10.01
C GLN A 135 13.04 10.87 10.88
N ALA A 136 12.92 9.56 11.14
CA ALA A 136 11.89 9.01 12.02
C ALA A 136 11.99 9.52 13.46
N ARG A 137 13.20 9.71 13.98
CA ARG A 137 13.44 10.27 15.32
C ARG A 137 13.16 11.77 15.41
N LEU A 138 13.50 12.53 14.36
CA LEU A 138 13.37 13.99 14.36
C LEU A 138 11.96 14.46 13.97
N PHE A 139 11.34 13.81 12.99
CA PHE A 139 10.09 14.24 12.37
C PHE A 139 8.95 13.24 12.55
N GLY A 140 9.20 12.11 13.22
CA GLY A 140 8.27 11.00 13.28
C GLY A 140 8.36 10.09 12.05
N PRO A 141 7.75 8.90 12.11
CA PRO A 141 7.72 7.96 10.99
C PRO A 141 7.05 8.60 9.77
N SER A 142 7.60 8.33 8.58
CA SER A 142 7.00 8.77 7.32
C SER A 142 5.93 7.78 6.87
N GLU A 143 4.92 8.25 6.13
CA GLU A 143 3.98 7.32 5.51
C GLU A 143 4.66 6.59 4.33
N PRO A 144 4.40 5.29 4.15
CA PRO A 144 4.91 4.58 2.99
C PRO A 144 4.33 5.20 1.71
N ARG A 145 5.17 5.34 0.69
CA ARG A 145 4.75 5.82 -0.63
C ARG A 145 4.19 4.67 -1.46
N ALA A 146 3.22 4.99 -2.31
CA ALA A 146 2.72 4.04 -3.29
C ALA A 146 3.83 3.56 -4.21
N GLN A 147 3.87 2.26 -4.50
CA GLN A 147 4.89 1.67 -5.39
C GLN A 147 4.29 1.07 -6.66
N SER A 148 3.06 0.56 -6.59
CA SER A 148 2.45 -0.25 -7.64
C SER A 148 1.05 0.19 -8.04
N LEU A 149 0.59 1.38 -7.62
CA LEU A 149 -0.67 1.98 -8.05
C LEU A 149 -0.71 2.03 -9.58
N ALA A 150 -1.37 1.04 -10.19
CA ALA A 150 -1.69 1.01 -11.59
C ALA A 150 -2.69 2.14 -11.80
N SER A 151 -2.19 3.29 -12.21
CA SER A 151 -2.95 4.55 -12.29
C SER A 151 -4.29 4.43 -13.05
N GLU A 152 -4.46 3.41 -13.88
CA GLU A 152 -5.70 3.09 -14.58
C GLU A 152 -6.73 2.38 -13.68
N LEU A 153 -6.34 1.35 -12.92
CA LEU A 153 -7.24 0.65 -11.99
C LEU A 153 -7.75 1.61 -10.91
N ASP A 154 -6.91 2.55 -10.47
CA ASP A 154 -7.29 3.54 -9.48
C ASP A 154 -8.25 4.59 -10.06
N LYS A 155 -8.12 4.96 -11.35
CA LYS A 155 -9.09 5.83 -12.04
C LYS A 155 -10.46 5.17 -12.15
N GLU A 156 -10.51 3.89 -12.51
CA GLU A 156 -11.78 3.16 -12.61
C GLU A 156 -12.44 2.94 -11.24
N SER A 157 -11.64 2.66 -10.20
CA SER A 157 -12.15 2.58 -8.82
C SER A 157 -12.73 3.92 -8.37
N LEU A 158 -11.97 5.00 -8.57
CA LEU A 158 -12.39 6.35 -8.21
C LEU A 158 -13.64 6.79 -8.97
N ALA A 159 -13.69 6.57 -10.28
CA ALA A 159 -14.87 6.90 -11.10
C ALA A 159 -16.12 6.15 -10.63
N ARG A 160 -15.98 4.87 -10.26
CA ARG A 160 -17.08 4.09 -9.67
C ARG A 160 -17.50 4.62 -8.30
N ALA A 161 -16.53 4.98 -7.45
CA ALA A 161 -16.79 5.58 -6.15
C ALA A 161 -17.55 6.92 -6.30
N GLU A 162 -17.15 7.78 -7.24
CA GLU A 162 -17.81 9.05 -7.56
C GLU A 162 -19.22 8.83 -8.12
N GLN A 163 -19.39 7.94 -9.11
CA GLN A 163 -20.70 7.63 -9.69
C GLN A 163 -21.67 7.08 -8.63
N ARG A 164 -21.19 6.17 -7.77
CA ARG A 164 -21.98 5.62 -6.68
C ARG A 164 -22.32 6.71 -5.66
N ALA A 165 -21.33 7.50 -5.24
CA ALA A 165 -21.54 8.58 -4.27
C ALA A 165 -22.46 9.69 -4.80
N ALA A 166 -22.67 9.79 -6.11
CA ALA A 166 -23.66 10.69 -6.70
C ALA A 166 -25.11 10.14 -6.65
N THR A 167 -25.28 8.83 -6.62
CA THR A 167 -26.58 8.17 -6.87
C THR A 167 -27.20 7.51 -5.64
N VAL A 168 -26.40 7.04 -4.68
CA VAL A 168 -26.91 6.33 -3.49
C VAL A 168 -27.54 7.28 -2.46
N SER A 169 -28.33 6.73 -1.54
CA SER A 169 -28.93 7.47 -0.43
C SER A 169 -27.88 7.94 0.59
N GLN A 170 -28.25 8.90 1.45
CA GLN A 170 -27.36 9.41 2.49
C GLN A 170 -26.89 8.29 3.46
N VAL A 171 -27.79 7.37 3.82
CA VAL A 171 -27.48 6.24 4.71
C VAL A 171 -26.50 5.28 4.05
N LEU A 172 -26.73 4.91 2.78
CA LEU A 172 -25.82 4.01 2.06
C LEU A 172 -24.45 4.64 1.81
N LEU A 173 -24.39 5.95 1.49
CA LEU A 173 -23.10 6.62 1.35
C LEU A 173 -22.33 6.70 2.68
N ARG A 174 -23.03 6.92 3.80
CA ARG A 174 -22.42 6.85 5.14
C ARG A 174 -21.87 5.44 5.42
N ASP A 175 -22.62 4.40 5.06
CA ASP A 175 -22.20 3.01 5.25
C ASP A 175 -20.95 2.69 4.38
N ASP A 176 -20.90 3.20 3.14
CA ASP A 176 -19.73 3.09 2.27
C ASP A 176 -18.50 3.80 2.89
N ILE A 177 -18.66 5.03 3.39
CA ILE A 177 -17.60 5.79 4.09
C ILE A 177 -17.09 5.03 5.32
N ALA A 178 -17.99 4.51 6.15
CA ALA A 178 -17.62 3.72 7.33
C ALA A 178 -16.84 2.46 6.95
N THR A 179 -17.21 1.83 5.82
CA THR A 179 -16.53 0.63 5.32
C THR A 179 -15.12 0.94 4.80
N SER A 180 -14.95 2.01 4.02
CA SER A 180 -13.64 2.48 3.56
C SER A 180 -12.73 2.82 4.74
N LEU A 181 -13.25 3.57 5.73
CA LEU A 181 -12.49 3.94 6.92
C LEU A 181 -12.09 2.73 7.77
N ALA A 182 -12.99 1.76 7.97
CA ALA A 182 -12.68 0.53 8.69
C ALA A 182 -11.55 -0.26 8.03
N ARG A 183 -11.51 -0.32 6.71
CA ARG A 183 -10.41 -0.95 5.95
C ARG A 183 -9.10 -0.22 6.10
N ILE A 184 -9.11 1.10 5.93
CA ILE A 184 -7.92 1.93 6.13
C ILE A 184 -7.35 1.69 7.53
N HIS A 185 -8.19 1.76 8.57
CA HIS A 185 -7.75 1.58 9.96
C HIS A 185 -7.23 0.17 10.23
N ALA A 186 -7.90 -0.87 9.71
CA ALA A 186 -7.45 -2.26 9.83
C ALA A 186 -6.11 -2.49 9.12
N ASN A 187 -5.99 -2.10 7.84
CA ASN A 187 -4.79 -2.32 7.03
C ASN A 187 -3.61 -1.46 7.50
N ALA A 188 -3.85 -0.20 7.86
CA ALA A 188 -2.82 0.66 8.44
C ALA A 188 -2.33 0.13 9.79
N THR A 189 -3.23 -0.39 10.63
CA THR A 189 -2.85 -1.04 11.90
C THR A 189 -2.00 -2.28 11.66
N LEU A 190 -2.40 -3.13 10.71
CA LEU A 190 -1.61 -4.31 10.34
C LEU A 190 -0.21 -3.91 9.86
N TYR A 191 -0.12 -2.93 8.95
CA TYR A 191 1.15 -2.40 8.46
C TYR A 191 2.02 -1.85 9.59
N ASN A 192 1.43 -1.07 10.50
CA ASN A 192 2.15 -0.45 11.62
C ASN A 192 2.68 -1.50 12.59
N LEU A 193 1.90 -2.54 12.90
CA LEU A 193 2.34 -3.66 13.74
C LEU A 193 3.45 -4.46 13.07
N TYR A 194 3.37 -4.67 11.75
CA TYR A 194 4.44 -5.30 10.98
C TYR A 194 5.72 -4.45 11.02
N ALA A 195 5.61 -3.14 10.76
CA ALA A 195 6.73 -2.23 10.78
C ALA A 195 7.41 -2.15 12.16
N GLU A 196 6.61 -2.22 13.23
CA GLU A 196 7.12 -2.31 14.60
C GLU A 196 7.83 -3.63 14.88
N LYS A 197 7.18 -4.77 14.60
CA LYS A 197 7.73 -6.11 14.87
C LYS A 197 9.00 -6.39 14.05
N CYS A 198 9.05 -5.91 12.81
CA CYS A 198 10.16 -6.14 11.88
C CYS A 198 11.22 -5.02 11.88
N ASN A 199 11.24 -4.19 12.93
CA ASN A 199 12.22 -3.11 13.12
C ASN A 199 12.39 -2.21 11.88
N ASN A 200 11.26 -1.78 11.32
CA ASN A 200 11.17 -0.80 10.24
C ASN A 200 10.61 0.53 10.78
N PRO A 201 11.36 1.25 11.63
CA PRO A 201 10.86 2.42 12.35
C PRO A 201 10.52 3.61 11.44
N GLY A 202 11.02 3.63 10.20
CA GLY A 202 10.89 4.76 9.28
C GLY A 202 9.52 4.89 8.61
N LYS A 203 8.70 3.83 8.64
CA LYS A 203 7.45 3.77 7.87
C LYS A 203 6.27 3.38 8.74
N ARG A 204 5.33 4.31 8.91
CA ARG A 204 4.05 4.05 9.59
C ARG A 204 2.95 4.89 8.93
N PHE A 205 1.76 4.31 8.83
CA PHE A 205 0.57 5.07 8.48
C PHE A 205 0.05 5.83 9.69
N VAL A 206 -0.36 7.07 9.48
CA VAL A 206 -1.15 7.83 10.45
C VAL A 206 -2.61 7.43 10.28
N LEU A 207 -3.30 7.03 11.34
CA LEU A 207 -4.71 6.67 11.21
C LEU A 207 -5.55 7.91 10.90
N ASP A 208 -6.35 7.85 9.83
CA ASP A 208 -7.21 8.94 9.41
C ASP A 208 -8.24 9.29 10.49
N ALA A 209 -8.49 10.58 10.68
CA ALA A 209 -9.50 11.05 11.61
C ALA A 209 -10.89 10.56 11.18
N VAL A 210 -11.69 10.10 12.13
CA VAL A 210 -13.05 9.64 11.88
C VAL A 210 -13.93 10.85 11.50
N PRO A 211 -14.54 10.89 10.29
CA PRO A 211 -15.38 12.00 9.88
C PRO A 211 -16.57 12.24 10.82
N ALA A 212 -16.95 13.50 11.04
CA ALA A 212 -18.04 13.88 11.93
C ALA A 212 -19.42 13.32 11.50
N LEU A 213 -19.60 13.02 10.21
CA LEU A 213 -20.80 12.40 9.65
C LEU A 213 -21.03 10.94 10.12
N LEU A 214 -20.02 10.30 10.74
CA LEU A 214 -20.13 8.93 11.23
C LEU A 214 -20.73 8.88 12.65
N THR A 215 -21.70 7.99 12.82
CA THR A 215 -22.39 7.76 14.10
C THR A 215 -21.52 6.96 15.07
N GLU A 216 -21.95 6.82 16.32
CA GLU A 216 -21.25 5.99 17.32
C GLU A 216 -21.19 4.50 16.92
N GLN A 217 -22.23 3.99 16.26
CA GLN A 217 -22.23 2.63 15.73
C GLN A 217 -21.16 2.45 14.64
N ASP A 218 -20.97 3.46 13.80
CA ASP A 218 -19.96 3.43 12.74
C ASP A 218 -18.54 3.54 13.32
N ARG A 219 -18.35 4.37 14.35
CA ARG A 219 -17.11 4.45 15.15
C ARG A 219 -16.77 3.11 15.78
N THR A 220 -17.76 2.46 16.39
CA THR A 220 -17.60 1.13 16.98
C THR A 220 -17.22 0.11 15.92
N TYR A 221 -17.85 0.15 14.75
CA TYR A 221 -17.53 -0.72 13.62
C TYR A 221 -16.07 -0.55 13.14
N VAL A 222 -15.60 0.68 12.98
CA VAL A 222 -14.21 1.02 12.60
C VAL A 222 -13.21 0.55 13.67
N SER A 223 -13.48 0.86 14.94
CA SER A 223 -12.63 0.44 16.07
C SER A 223 -12.55 -1.07 16.17
N LYS A 224 -13.68 -1.78 15.98
CA LYS A 224 -13.71 -3.23 16.03
C LYS A 224 -12.82 -3.81 14.93
N ALA A 225 -12.92 -3.32 13.69
CA ALA A 225 -12.07 -3.73 12.57
C ALA A 225 -10.57 -3.57 12.90
N GLN A 226 -10.20 -2.44 13.51
CA GLN A 226 -8.84 -2.19 13.99
C GLN A 226 -8.38 -3.22 15.04
N THR A 227 -9.20 -3.48 16.07
CA THR A 227 -8.87 -4.43 17.14
C THR A 227 -8.61 -5.84 16.60
N LEU A 228 -9.36 -6.30 15.59
CA LEU A 228 -9.11 -7.64 15.05
C LEU A 228 -7.90 -7.68 14.15
N ALA A 229 -7.64 -6.64 13.37
CA ALA A 229 -6.40 -6.56 12.62
C ALA A 229 -5.21 -6.71 13.57
N ALA A 230 -5.27 -6.03 14.73
CA ALA A 230 -4.27 -6.18 15.78
C ALA A 230 -4.22 -7.60 16.38
N ARG A 231 -5.38 -8.17 16.74
CA ARG A 231 -5.46 -9.53 17.31
C ARG A 231 -4.93 -10.59 16.35
N ASN A 232 -5.22 -10.46 15.06
CA ASN A 232 -4.80 -11.41 14.03
C ASN A 232 -3.31 -11.27 13.70
N ALA A 233 -2.70 -10.12 13.96
CA ALA A 233 -1.30 -9.82 13.66
C ALA A 233 -0.30 -10.36 14.68
N ALA A 234 -0.66 -10.39 15.97
CA ALA A 234 0.27 -10.45 17.10
C ALA A 234 1.36 -11.54 16.97
N ASP A 235 1.02 -12.72 16.44
CA ASP A 235 1.92 -13.87 16.48
C ASP A 235 2.50 -14.29 15.13
N ARG A 236 2.15 -13.62 14.02
CA ARG A 236 2.29 -14.28 12.70
C ARG A 236 3.19 -13.63 11.65
N PHE A 237 3.77 -12.45 11.93
CA PHE A 237 4.72 -11.85 10.99
C PHE A 237 6.06 -12.59 10.97
N ASP A 238 6.44 -13.06 9.78
CA ASP A 238 7.80 -13.45 9.46
C ASP A 238 8.51 -12.26 8.76
N CYS A 239 9.45 -11.65 9.47
CA CYS A 239 10.21 -10.49 9.00
C CYS A 239 11.27 -10.85 7.95
N GLU A 240 11.67 -12.12 7.89
CA GLU A 240 12.68 -12.61 6.94
C GLU A 240 12.06 -12.99 5.59
N SER A 241 10.77 -13.31 5.57
CA SER A 241 10.05 -13.63 4.34
C SER A 241 10.03 -12.47 3.34
N ALA A 242 10.53 -12.75 2.12
CA ALA A 242 10.44 -11.84 0.99
C ALA A 242 8.97 -11.59 0.58
N GLN A 243 8.11 -12.60 0.66
CA GLN A 243 6.70 -12.51 0.29
C GLN A 243 5.93 -11.64 1.28
N MET A 244 6.15 -11.83 2.59
CA MET A 244 5.54 -10.97 3.61
C MET A 244 5.97 -9.50 3.42
N ARG A 245 7.26 -9.27 3.16
CA ARG A 245 7.79 -7.93 2.89
C ARG A 245 7.19 -7.31 1.63
N ASP A 246 7.09 -8.07 0.53
CA ASP A 246 6.47 -7.63 -0.72
C ASP A 246 5.00 -7.29 -0.51
N PHE A 247 4.24 -8.16 0.17
CA PHE A 247 2.85 -7.93 0.50
C PHE A 247 2.66 -6.65 1.31
N MET A 248 3.39 -6.50 2.42
CA MET A 248 3.24 -5.35 3.30
C MET A 248 3.63 -4.04 2.60
N THR A 249 4.78 -4.03 1.90
CA THR A 249 5.35 -2.80 1.36
C THR A 249 4.77 -2.35 0.02
N ARG A 250 4.25 -3.28 -0.80
CA ARG A 250 3.67 -2.95 -2.11
C ARG A 250 2.16 -3.06 -2.11
N TRP A 251 1.61 -4.19 -1.66
CA TRP A 251 0.19 -4.47 -1.83
C TRP A 251 -0.66 -3.81 -0.74
N LEU A 252 -0.33 -4.04 0.52
CA LEU A 252 -1.08 -3.49 1.64
C LEU A 252 -0.96 -1.96 1.72
N ALA A 253 0.24 -1.43 1.49
CA ALA A 253 0.47 0.00 1.46
C ALA A 253 -0.34 0.69 0.34
N ASP A 254 -0.34 0.12 -0.87
CA ASP A 254 -1.13 0.66 -1.97
C ASP A 254 -2.64 0.53 -1.72
N ASP A 255 -3.10 -0.56 -1.09
CA ASP A 255 -4.52 -0.73 -0.72
C ASP A 255 -4.96 0.37 0.26
N VAL A 256 -4.14 0.71 1.27
CA VAL A 256 -4.44 1.83 2.20
C VAL A 256 -4.54 3.16 1.46
N LEU A 257 -3.58 3.44 0.56
CA LEU A 257 -3.55 4.70 -0.18
C LEU A 257 -4.72 4.80 -1.19
N ARG A 258 -5.09 3.70 -1.84
CA ARG A 258 -6.29 3.64 -2.70
C ARG A 258 -7.56 3.87 -1.89
N ASP A 259 -7.71 3.18 -0.77
CA ASP A 259 -8.90 3.30 0.07
C ASP A 259 -9.06 4.74 0.62
N ARG A 260 -7.96 5.44 0.89
CA ARG A 260 -7.98 6.87 1.25
C ARG A 260 -8.45 7.78 0.12
N ALA A 261 -8.03 7.51 -1.12
CA ALA A 261 -8.51 8.25 -2.28
C ALA A 261 -10.03 8.07 -2.46
N ASP A 262 -10.51 6.83 -2.34
CA ASP A 262 -11.94 6.51 -2.39
C ASP A 262 -12.71 7.18 -1.22
N LEU A 263 -12.15 7.13 0.00
CA LEU A 263 -12.72 7.81 1.18
C LEU A 263 -12.82 9.33 0.96
N ALA A 264 -11.79 9.96 0.40
CA ALA A 264 -11.80 11.39 0.11
C ALA A 264 -12.90 11.76 -0.90
N ALA A 265 -13.07 10.97 -1.96
CA ALA A 265 -14.14 11.17 -2.94
C ALA A 265 -15.54 10.98 -2.33
N GLN A 266 -15.72 9.91 -1.54
CA GLN A 266 -17.00 9.61 -0.87
C GLN A 266 -17.39 10.69 0.14
N THR A 267 -16.43 11.14 0.97
CA THR A 267 -16.66 12.20 1.97
C THR A 267 -16.92 13.55 1.33
N ALA A 268 -16.20 13.91 0.27
CA ALA A 268 -16.46 15.14 -0.49
C ALA A 268 -17.85 15.13 -1.15
N ALA A 269 -18.24 14.00 -1.74
CA ALA A 269 -19.58 13.82 -2.32
C ALA A 269 -20.68 13.88 -1.25
N TYR A 270 -20.44 13.30 -0.07
CA TYR A 270 -21.35 13.37 1.07
C TYR A 270 -21.54 14.81 1.54
N ALA A 271 -20.45 15.53 1.83
CA ALA A 271 -20.48 16.91 2.28
C ALA A 271 -21.20 17.82 1.27
N LYS A 272 -20.94 17.61 -0.03
CA LYS A 272 -21.60 18.35 -1.12
C LYS A 272 -23.11 18.11 -1.17
N ARG A 273 -23.58 16.88 -0.94
CA ARG A 273 -25.00 16.50 -1.11
C ARG A 273 -25.81 16.68 0.17
N PHE A 274 -25.21 16.46 1.33
CA PHE A 274 -25.91 16.30 2.60
C PHE A 274 -25.33 17.14 3.75
N GLY A 275 -24.22 17.87 3.51
CA GLY A 275 -23.48 18.58 4.55
C GLY A 275 -22.73 17.64 5.48
N ASP A 276 -22.38 18.11 6.68
CA ASP A 276 -21.54 17.37 7.63
C ASP A 276 -22.34 16.59 8.70
N LYS A 277 -23.68 16.63 8.61
CA LYS A 277 -24.53 15.99 9.61
C LYS A 277 -24.62 14.49 9.36
N PRO A 278 -24.58 13.65 10.41
CA PRO A 278 -24.80 12.22 10.27
C PRO A 278 -26.19 11.94 9.71
N ALA A 279 -26.29 10.91 8.86
CA ALA A 279 -27.57 10.41 8.39
C ALA A 279 -28.41 9.90 9.57
N SER A 280 -29.73 10.03 9.50
CA SER A 280 -30.62 9.32 10.44
C SER A 280 -30.43 7.80 10.33
N ALA A 281 -30.97 7.06 11.31
CA ALA A 281 -31.15 5.63 11.11
C ALA A 281 -32.03 5.43 9.86
N GLY A 282 -31.59 4.57 8.93
CA GLY A 282 -32.39 4.26 7.75
C GLY A 282 -33.52 3.31 8.11
N ASP A 283 -34.73 3.60 7.62
CA ASP A 283 -35.90 2.71 7.73
C ASP A 283 -35.85 1.63 6.64
N ASP A 284 -34.78 0.84 6.63
CA ASP A 284 -34.60 -0.17 5.60
C ASP A 284 -35.44 -1.40 5.95
N ALA A 285 -36.63 -1.48 5.34
CA ALA A 285 -37.48 -2.65 5.43
C ALA A 285 -36.76 -3.86 4.80
N LEU A 286 -36.60 -4.94 5.58
CA LEU A 286 -36.00 -6.21 5.15
C LEU A 286 -36.91 -6.93 4.16
N THR A 287 -36.92 -6.46 2.91
CA THR A 287 -37.82 -6.91 1.86
C THR A 287 -37.05 -7.40 0.63
N THR A 288 -37.56 -8.47 0.03
CA THR A 288 -37.04 -9.01 -1.23
C THR A 288 -37.89 -8.46 -2.37
N THR A 289 -37.25 -7.83 -3.35
CA THR A 289 -37.90 -7.20 -4.51
C THR A 289 -37.22 -7.63 -5.81
N GLY A 290 -37.99 -7.73 -6.90
CA GLY A 290 -37.46 -8.02 -8.24
C GLY A 290 -37.07 -9.48 -8.51
N LEU A 291 -37.04 -10.35 -7.49
CA LEU A 291 -36.65 -11.75 -7.70
C LEU A 291 -37.73 -12.58 -8.39
N GLY A 292 -39.00 -12.42 -8.02
CA GLY A 292 -40.15 -13.07 -8.68
C GLY A 292 -40.25 -14.60 -8.56
N VAL A 293 -39.20 -15.27 -8.06
CA VAL A 293 -39.12 -16.72 -7.85
C VAL A 293 -38.50 -17.03 -6.49
N TRP A 294 -38.74 -18.23 -5.97
CA TRP A 294 -38.28 -18.71 -4.67
C TRP A 294 -37.58 -20.07 -4.77
N LEU A 295 -36.83 -20.42 -3.72
CA LEU A 295 -36.29 -21.77 -3.58
C LEU A 295 -37.46 -22.77 -3.48
N GLY A 296 -37.38 -23.85 -4.26
CA GLY A 296 -38.42 -24.88 -4.36
C GLY A 296 -39.37 -24.74 -5.55
N ASP A 297 -39.39 -23.59 -6.22
CA ASP A 297 -40.22 -23.34 -7.41
C ASP A 297 -39.86 -24.32 -8.55
N THR A 298 -40.85 -24.66 -9.36
CA THR A 298 -40.68 -25.51 -10.54
C THR A 298 -40.22 -24.69 -11.75
N LEU A 299 -39.77 -25.37 -12.82
CA LEU A 299 -39.47 -24.68 -14.08
C LEU A 299 -40.69 -23.91 -14.63
N ALA A 300 -41.90 -24.44 -14.47
CA ALA A 300 -43.12 -23.77 -14.94
C ALA A 300 -43.37 -22.45 -14.19
N ASP A 301 -43.17 -22.44 -12.87
CA ASP A 301 -43.30 -21.23 -12.04
C ASP A 301 -42.28 -20.17 -12.48
N VAL A 302 -41.04 -20.58 -12.71
CA VAL A 302 -39.94 -19.72 -13.19
C VAL A 302 -40.26 -19.12 -14.57
N GLN A 303 -40.72 -19.95 -15.51
CA GLN A 303 -41.07 -19.50 -16.86
C GLN A 303 -42.25 -18.52 -16.83
N ALA A 304 -43.25 -18.77 -15.99
CA ALA A 304 -44.38 -17.86 -15.79
C ALA A 304 -43.95 -16.53 -15.16
N ALA A 305 -43.16 -16.57 -14.08
CA ALA A 305 -42.70 -15.38 -13.36
C ALA A 305 -41.86 -14.46 -14.24
N PHE A 306 -40.92 -15.02 -15.01
CA PHE A 306 -40.04 -14.24 -15.87
C PHE A 306 -40.54 -14.02 -17.30
N LYS A 307 -41.68 -14.64 -17.66
CA LYS A 307 -42.23 -14.64 -19.03
C LYS A 307 -41.20 -15.11 -20.05
N THR A 308 -40.52 -16.20 -19.74
CA THR A 308 -39.47 -16.79 -20.58
C THR A 308 -39.84 -18.20 -21.01
N SER A 309 -39.42 -18.59 -22.22
CA SER A 309 -39.54 -19.96 -22.73
C SER A 309 -38.23 -20.73 -22.68
N SER A 310 -37.17 -20.13 -22.11
CA SER A 310 -35.86 -20.75 -22.02
C SER A 310 -35.89 -22.03 -21.18
N THR A 311 -35.11 -23.02 -21.60
CA THR A 311 -34.98 -24.31 -20.90
C THR A 311 -33.65 -24.37 -20.14
N PRO A 312 -33.61 -25.01 -18.96
CA PRO A 312 -32.36 -25.22 -18.23
C PRO A 312 -31.38 -26.12 -18.98
N VAL A 313 -30.09 -25.83 -18.87
CA VAL A 313 -29.00 -26.66 -19.42
C VAL A 313 -28.37 -27.53 -18.32
N PRO A 314 -27.95 -28.77 -18.60
CA PRO A 314 -27.28 -29.63 -17.61
C PRO A 314 -25.99 -29.00 -17.04
N VAL A 315 -25.74 -29.20 -15.73
CA VAL A 315 -24.51 -28.76 -15.05
C VAL A 315 -23.83 -29.93 -14.33
N GLY A 316 -22.66 -30.31 -14.84
CA GLY A 316 -21.87 -31.42 -14.31
C GLY A 316 -22.57 -32.78 -14.45
N GLN A 317 -22.15 -33.77 -13.66
CA GLN A 317 -22.67 -35.15 -13.71
C GLN A 317 -23.79 -35.43 -12.69
N SER A 318 -24.15 -34.43 -11.87
CA SER A 318 -25.06 -34.60 -10.72
C SER A 318 -26.55 -34.67 -11.07
N GLY A 319 -26.92 -34.52 -12.36
CA GLY A 319 -28.31 -34.38 -12.79
C GLY A 319 -28.92 -32.99 -12.52
N ASN A 320 -28.15 -32.07 -11.96
CA ASN A 320 -28.57 -30.67 -11.82
C ASN A 320 -28.63 -29.98 -13.18
N THR A 321 -29.54 -29.02 -13.30
CA THR A 321 -29.63 -28.14 -14.47
C THR A 321 -29.57 -26.68 -14.05
N LYS A 322 -29.22 -25.78 -14.98
CA LYS A 322 -29.09 -24.34 -14.74
C LYS A 322 -29.87 -23.56 -15.80
N LEU A 323 -30.64 -22.57 -15.37
CA LEU A 323 -31.21 -21.56 -16.26
C LEU A 323 -30.53 -20.21 -15.98
N GLU A 324 -29.98 -19.60 -17.03
CA GLU A 324 -29.32 -18.31 -16.95
C GLU A 324 -30.17 -17.24 -17.65
N LEU A 325 -30.50 -16.19 -16.91
CA LEU A 325 -31.23 -15.01 -17.37
C LEU A 325 -30.26 -13.82 -17.30
N ALA A 326 -29.27 -13.83 -18.19
CA ALA A 326 -28.14 -12.90 -18.16
C ALA A 326 -28.56 -11.42 -18.31
N ASP A 327 -29.62 -11.15 -19.07
CA ASP A 327 -30.22 -9.82 -19.24
C ASP A 327 -30.77 -9.24 -17.93
N ARG A 328 -31.05 -10.10 -16.95
CA ARG A 328 -31.56 -9.73 -15.62
C ARG A 328 -30.53 -9.92 -14.51
N GLY A 329 -29.37 -10.51 -14.83
CA GLY A 329 -28.36 -10.87 -13.84
C GLY A 329 -28.83 -11.95 -12.87
N ILE A 330 -29.69 -12.87 -13.31
CA ILE A 330 -30.23 -13.96 -12.47
C ILE A 330 -29.79 -15.31 -13.05
N GLU A 331 -29.30 -16.19 -12.19
CA GLU A 331 -28.97 -17.57 -12.48
C GLU A 331 -29.69 -18.50 -11.49
N LEU A 332 -30.37 -19.50 -12.01
CA LEU A 332 -31.17 -20.45 -11.24
C LEU A 332 -30.60 -21.85 -11.42
N MET A 333 -30.32 -22.54 -10.33
CA MET A 333 -29.97 -23.96 -10.35
C MET A 333 -31.17 -24.78 -9.94
N PHE A 334 -31.43 -25.85 -10.68
CA PHE A 334 -32.46 -26.83 -10.39
C PHE A 334 -31.80 -28.14 -9.95
N ASN A 335 -32.37 -28.76 -8.92
CA ASN A 335 -32.02 -30.10 -8.49
C ASN A 335 -32.53 -31.16 -9.51
N PRO A 336 -32.17 -32.46 -9.35
CA PRO A 336 -32.61 -33.50 -10.28
C PRO A 336 -34.13 -33.72 -10.32
N VAL A 337 -34.88 -33.18 -9.36
CA VAL A 337 -36.36 -33.23 -9.31
C VAL A 337 -36.98 -32.03 -10.04
N GLY A 338 -36.17 -31.18 -10.69
CA GLY A 338 -36.67 -30.03 -11.46
C GLY A 338 -37.15 -28.86 -10.59
N ARG A 339 -36.66 -28.74 -9.35
CA ARG A 339 -36.97 -27.62 -8.44
C ARG A 339 -35.77 -26.73 -8.19
N VAL A 340 -35.99 -25.43 -8.09
CA VAL A 340 -34.95 -24.43 -7.80
C VAL A 340 -34.30 -24.73 -6.44
N ASN A 341 -33.00 -25.00 -6.40
CA ASN A 341 -32.24 -25.24 -5.17
C ASN A 341 -31.15 -24.18 -4.89
N ALA A 342 -30.82 -23.36 -5.88
CA ALA A 342 -30.01 -22.17 -5.70
C ALA A 342 -30.46 -21.05 -6.65
N ILE A 343 -30.38 -19.81 -6.15
CA ILE A 343 -30.62 -18.59 -6.90
C ILE A 343 -29.38 -17.73 -6.73
N VAL A 344 -28.75 -17.33 -7.82
CA VAL A 344 -27.59 -16.45 -7.86
C VAL A 344 -28.00 -15.16 -8.56
N VAL A 345 -27.75 -14.01 -7.95
CA VAL A 345 -27.97 -12.70 -8.58
C VAL A 345 -26.67 -11.90 -8.63
N ARG A 346 -26.44 -11.21 -9.75
CA ARG A 346 -25.27 -10.38 -10.07
C ARG A 346 -25.75 -9.15 -10.85
N ALA A 347 -24.87 -8.18 -11.11
CA ALA A 347 -25.18 -7.13 -12.09
C ALA A 347 -25.59 -7.77 -13.44
N PRO A 348 -26.64 -7.27 -14.14
CA PRO A 348 -27.37 -6.01 -13.90
C PRO A 348 -28.62 -6.12 -13.00
N PHE A 349 -28.74 -7.11 -12.10
CA PHE A 349 -29.89 -7.24 -11.19
C PHE A 349 -30.10 -5.96 -10.36
N THR A 350 -31.29 -5.36 -10.48
CA THR A 350 -31.65 -4.08 -9.83
C THR A 350 -32.53 -4.24 -8.59
N GLY A 351 -32.98 -5.47 -8.29
CA GLY A 351 -33.82 -5.79 -7.15
C GLY A 351 -33.05 -5.85 -5.81
N SER A 352 -33.70 -6.38 -4.79
CA SER A 352 -33.11 -6.59 -3.46
C SER A 352 -33.43 -7.98 -2.91
N ILE A 353 -32.54 -8.52 -2.08
CA ILE A 353 -32.74 -9.76 -1.34
C ILE A 353 -32.56 -9.44 0.15
N VAL A 354 -33.64 -9.51 0.94
CA VAL A 354 -33.65 -9.12 2.36
C VAL A 354 -33.09 -7.70 2.57
N GLY A 355 -33.51 -6.77 1.72
CA GLY A 355 -33.05 -5.38 1.70
C GLY A 355 -31.67 -5.15 1.03
N LEU A 356 -30.89 -6.20 0.76
CA LEU A 356 -29.56 -6.07 0.15
C LEU A 356 -29.60 -6.00 -1.37
N LYS A 357 -28.75 -5.15 -1.95
CA LYS A 357 -28.58 -4.96 -3.38
C LYS A 357 -27.15 -5.27 -3.82
N ILE A 358 -27.00 -5.55 -5.12
CA ILE A 358 -25.67 -5.57 -5.74
C ILE A 358 -25.03 -4.19 -5.59
N GLY A 359 -23.78 -4.18 -5.15
CA GLY A 359 -23.00 -2.99 -4.82
C GLY A 359 -23.08 -2.55 -3.37
N ASP A 360 -24.00 -3.06 -2.54
CA ASP A 360 -24.09 -2.67 -1.13
C ASP A 360 -22.81 -2.98 -0.37
N SER A 361 -22.41 -2.09 0.55
CA SER A 361 -21.18 -2.26 1.31
C SER A 361 -21.35 -3.24 2.48
N ARG A 362 -20.23 -3.77 2.98
CA ARG A 362 -20.22 -4.64 4.17
C ARG A 362 -20.88 -3.98 5.39
N ARG A 363 -20.75 -2.67 5.56
CA ARG A 363 -21.45 -1.95 6.64
C ARG A 363 -22.97 -2.02 6.47
N THR A 364 -23.49 -1.90 5.24
CA THR A 364 -24.91 -2.11 4.94
C THR A 364 -25.36 -3.51 5.34
N VAL A 365 -24.59 -4.55 4.97
CA VAL A 365 -24.89 -5.93 5.39
C VAL A 365 -24.98 -6.05 6.91
N ASN A 366 -24.01 -5.49 7.62
CA ASN A 366 -23.99 -5.54 9.09
C ASN A 366 -25.14 -4.77 9.74
N ARG A 367 -25.60 -3.70 9.10
CA ARG A 367 -26.74 -2.93 9.58
C ARG A 367 -28.05 -3.69 9.40
N LEU A 368 -28.26 -4.33 8.24
CA LEU A 368 -29.52 -4.98 7.90
C LEU A 368 -29.67 -6.36 8.53
N LEU A 369 -28.61 -7.16 8.49
CA LEU A 369 -28.67 -8.58 8.85
C LEU A 369 -27.96 -8.89 10.17
N GLY A 370 -27.62 -7.85 10.94
CA GLY A 370 -26.86 -7.95 12.18
C GLY A 370 -25.36 -8.14 11.96
N GLU A 371 -24.62 -8.30 13.04
CA GLU A 371 -23.19 -8.55 12.94
C GLU A 371 -22.92 -9.99 12.47
N SER A 372 -22.57 -10.18 11.19
CA SER A 372 -21.72 -11.31 10.80
C SER A 372 -20.39 -10.71 10.39
N TRP A 373 -19.31 -11.34 10.85
CA TRP A 373 -18.06 -10.61 10.94
C TRP A 373 -17.25 -10.73 9.66
N ILE A 374 -16.58 -9.62 9.34
CA ILE A 374 -15.70 -9.50 8.18
C ILE A 374 -14.53 -10.46 8.40
N ASP A 375 -14.48 -11.55 7.63
CA ASP A 375 -13.20 -12.22 7.42
C ASP A 375 -12.37 -11.26 6.59
N VAL A 376 -11.62 -10.39 7.28
CA VAL A 376 -10.54 -9.63 6.64
C VAL A 376 -9.52 -10.70 6.33
N ARG A 377 -9.66 -11.39 5.19
CA ARG A 377 -8.67 -12.32 4.63
C ARG A 377 -7.41 -11.50 4.34
N LEU A 378 -6.70 -11.21 5.41
CA LEU A 378 -5.34 -10.74 5.38
C LEU A 378 -4.49 -11.98 5.28
N PRO A 379 -3.37 -11.92 4.56
CA PRO A 379 -2.41 -12.99 4.65
C PRO A 379 -1.89 -13.05 6.08
N TYR A 380 -2.39 -14.03 6.81
CA TYR A 380 -2.05 -14.24 8.20
C TYR A 380 -0.66 -14.85 8.35
N ASP A 381 -0.07 -15.39 7.28
CA ASP A 381 1.25 -15.99 7.26
C ASP A 381 1.86 -15.82 5.85
N ASN A 382 3.07 -16.36 5.66
CA ASN A 382 3.78 -16.31 4.38
C ASN A 382 3.05 -17.04 3.25
N ALA A 383 2.40 -18.17 3.55
CA ALA A 383 1.71 -18.96 2.54
C ALA A 383 0.49 -18.20 2.02
N ALA A 384 -0.24 -17.54 2.91
CA ALA A 384 -1.34 -16.66 2.56
C ALA A 384 -0.84 -15.41 1.82
N ALA A 385 0.32 -14.83 2.19
CA ALA A 385 0.89 -13.66 1.50
C ALA A 385 1.28 -14.02 0.07
N ASP A 386 1.97 -15.14 -0.10
CA ASP A 386 2.35 -15.65 -1.42
C ASP A 386 1.13 -16.06 -2.25
N TYR A 387 0.12 -16.69 -1.64
CA TYR A 387 -1.15 -16.98 -2.29
C TYR A 387 -1.80 -15.69 -2.78
N GLU A 388 -1.95 -14.68 -1.93
CA GLU A 388 -2.59 -13.40 -2.27
C GLU A 388 -1.82 -12.67 -3.38
N ILE A 389 -0.49 -12.62 -3.31
CA ILE A 389 0.35 -12.03 -4.37
C ILE A 389 0.16 -12.79 -5.69
N ARG A 390 0.27 -14.12 -5.68
CA ARG A 390 0.09 -14.94 -6.90
C ARG A 390 -1.33 -14.80 -7.44
N PHE A 391 -2.31 -14.74 -6.56
CA PHE A 391 -3.70 -14.58 -6.89
C PHE A 391 -3.95 -13.24 -7.58
N ARG A 392 -3.50 -12.12 -6.98
CA ARG A 392 -3.62 -10.77 -7.56
C ARG A 392 -2.88 -10.63 -8.88
N LYS A 393 -1.72 -11.28 -9.03
CA LYS A 393 -0.98 -11.33 -10.31
C LYS A 393 -1.71 -12.10 -11.40
N LYS A 394 -2.35 -13.23 -11.04
CA LYS A 394 -3.07 -14.10 -11.99
C LYS A 394 -4.45 -13.56 -12.36
N THR A 395 -5.05 -12.76 -11.50
CA THR A 395 -6.38 -12.21 -11.76
C THR A 395 -6.39 -10.71 -11.47
N PRO A 396 -5.84 -9.91 -12.40
CA PRO A 396 -5.94 -8.47 -12.32
C PRO A 396 -7.42 -8.09 -12.26
N GLY A 397 -7.86 -7.65 -11.09
CA GLY A 397 -9.12 -6.96 -10.89
C GLY A 397 -10.42 -7.79 -10.96
N THR A 398 -10.66 -8.80 -10.09
CA THR A 398 -11.99 -9.04 -9.42
C THR A 398 -12.19 -10.38 -8.73
N SER A 399 -11.35 -11.40 -8.93
CA SER A 399 -11.75 -12.77 -8.54
C SER A 399 -11.49 -13.19 -7.09
N SER A 400 -10.76 -12.42 -6.27
CA SER A 400 -10.56 -12.80 -4.87
C SER A 400 -11.88 -12.50 -4.21
N GLN A 401 -12.64 -13.49 -3.76
CA GLN A 401 -13.96 -13.26 -3.20
C GLN A 401 -13.93 -13.41 -1.69
N TRP A 402 -14.48 -12.43 -0.97
CA TRP A 402 -14.94 -12.68 0.38
C TRP A 402 -16.27 -13.44 0.32
N LEU A 403 -16.52 -14.28 1.31
CA LEU A 403 -17.72 -15.10 1.43
C LEU A 403 -18.35 -14.84 2.79
N ASP A 404 -19.58 -14.33 2.82
CA ASP A 404 -20.36 -14.23 4.04
C ASP A 404 -21.57 -15.15 3.93
N ARG A 405 -21.67 -16.13 4.83
CA ARG A 405 -22.80 -17.07 4.87
C ARG A 405 -23.65 -16.76 6.10
N ARG A 406 -24.90 -16.39 5.86
CA ARG A 406 -25.89 -16.14 6.90
C ARG A 406 -27.03 -17.14 6.80
N ASN A 407 -27.48 -17.62 7.94
CA ASN A 407 -28.69 -18.45 8.00
C ASN A 407 -29.90 -17.50 7.88
N GLY A 408 -30.68 -17.64 6.81
CA GLY A 408 -31.93 -16.88 6.65
C GLY A 408 -33.04 -17.53 7.46
N ASN A 409 -33.28 -18.81 7.22
CA ASN A 409 -34.20 -19.67 7.97
C ASN A 409 -33.68 -21.12 7.91
N PRO A 410 -34.33 -22.12 8.55
CA PRO A 410 -33.87 -23.52 8.51
C PRO A 410 -33.74 -24.12 7.10
N GLN A 411 -34.36 -23.49 6.09
CA GLN A 411 -34.45 -23.95 4.70
C GLN A 411 -33.69 -23.04 3.73
N THR A 412 -33.03 -21.97 4.19
CA THR A 412 -32.35 -21.01 3.30
C THR A 412 -31.10 -20.44 3.95
N ALA A 413 -29.98 -20.53 3.23
CA ALA A 413 -28.77 -19.77 3.54
C ALA A 413 -28.56 -18.68 2.49
N LEU A 414 -28.25 -17.48 2.96
CA LEU A 414 -27.80 -16.35 2.17
C LEU A 414 -26.28 -16.39 2.12
N VAL A 415 -25.72 -16.37 0.92
CA VAL A 415 -24.29 -16.36 0.66
C VAL A 415 -23.97 -15.10 -0.13
N LEU A 416 -23.20 -14.20 0.46
CA LEU A 416 -22.78 -12.95 -0.16
C LEU A 416 -21.34 -13.11 -0.62
N GLN A 417 -21.06 -12.60 -1.81
CA GLN A 417 -19.73 -12.59 -2.39
C GLN A 417 -19.40 -11.23 -2.97
N GLY A 418 -18.14 -10.84 -2.87
CA GLY A 418 -17.62 -9.63 -3.51
C GLY A 418 -16.10 -9.66 -3.57
N ALA A 419 -15.50 -8.82 -4.40
CA ALA A 419 -14.04 -8.80 -4.53
C ALA A 419 -13.36 -8.45 -3.18
N SER A 420 -12.26 -9.08 -2.77
CA SER A 420 -11.63 -8.88 -1.47
C SER A 420 -11.11 -7.45 -1.28
N TYR A 421 -10.75 -6.80 -2.39
CA TYR A 421 -10.34 -5.39 -2.43
C TYR A 421 -11.51 -4.42 -2.65
N ALA A 422 -12.72 -4.93 -2.93
CA ALA A 422 -13.94 -4.13 -3.03
C ALA A 422 -14.82 -4.42 -1.80
N SER A 423 -15.30 -3.39 -1.13
CA SER A 423 -16.13 -3.62 0.06
C SER A 423 -17.60 -3.82 -0.25
N GLN A 424 -17.90 -4.12 -1.51
CA GLN A 424 -19.23 -4.16 -2.08
C GLN A 424 -19.61 -5.61 -2.42
N ILE A 425 -20.91 -5.88 -2.42
CA ILE A 425 -21.48 -7.15 -2.83
C ILE A 425 -21.51 -7.22 -4.37
N ASP A 426 -20.84 -8.19 -4.96
CA ASP A 426 -20.89 -8.43 -6.42
C ASP A 426 -21.88 -9.54 -6.78
N GLU A 427 -22.10 -10.48 -5.86
CA GLU A 427 -23.02 -11.61 -6.00
C GLU A 427 -23.78 -11.87 -4.70
N ILE A 428 -25.08 -12.11 -4.81
CA ILE A 428 -25.92 -12.64 -3.74
C ILE A 428 -26.42 -14.01 -4.18
N ARG A 429 -26.25 -15.01 -3.33
CA ARG A 429 -26.69 -16.38 -3.59
C ARG A 429 -27.61 -16.87 -2.48
N LEU A 430 -28.80 -17.31 -2.83
CA LEU A 430 -29.71 -18.05 -1.95
C LEU A 430 -29.54 -19.53 -2.24
N ILE A 431 -29.27 -20.34 -1.22
CA ILE A 431 -29.15 -21.80 -1.35
C ILE A 431 -30.02 -22.51 -0.32
N THR A 432 -30.57 -23.66 -0.69
CA THR A 432 -31.10 -24.60 0.29
C THR A 432 -29.94 -25.18 1.11
N PRO A 433 -29.94 -25.10 2.45
CA PRO A 433 -28.91 -25.70 3.28
C PRO A 433 -28.83 -27.20 2.98
N ARG A 434 -27.62 -27.69 2.74
CA ARG A 434 -27.39 -29.14 2.68
C ARG A 434 -27.70 -29.72 4.06
N ALA A 435 -28.57 -30.72 4.14
CA ALA A 435 -28.77 -31.46 5.39
C ALA A 435 -27.40 -31.99 5.86
N PRO A 436 -27.06 -31.89 7.16
CA PRO A 436 -25.86 -32.52 7.69
C PRO A 436 -25.92 -34.00 7.35
N GLY A 437 -24.94 -34.45 6.57
CA GLY A 437 -24.81 -35.85 6.13
C GLY A 437 -24.05 -36.69 7.13
#